data_AF-A0A9Q0I6A9-F1
#
_entry.id   AF-A0A9Q0I6A9-F1
#
_cell.length_a   1.000
_cell.length_b   1.000
_cell.length_c   1.000
_cell.angle_alpha   90.00
_cell.angle_beta   90.00
_cell.angle_gamma   90.00
#
_symmetry.space_group_name_H-M   'P 1'
#
loop_
_entity.id
_entity.type
_entity.pdbx_description
1 polymer ?
#
loop_
_entity_poly.entity_id
_entity_poly.type
_entity_poly.pdbx_seq_one_letter_code
_entity_poly.pdbx_strand_id
1 'polypeptide(L)' 'MAAADGSDRVQYNRWNEDNINIDVAASQPGLMGFYHRVCTGNMGLVVKVAGGVAALVSLYILGYVTGYYVHKC' A
#
# COMPACT_ATOMS: atom_id res chain seq x y z
N MET A 1 -32.53 -4.43 60.98
CA MET A 1 -32.94 -4.97 59.67
C MET A 1 -31.76 -4.87 58.74
N ALA A 2 -31.18 -6.02 58.40
CA ALA A 2 -30.12 -6.13 57.40
C ALA A 2 -30.77 -6.29 56.01
N ALA A 3 -30.24 -5.56 55.02
CA ALA A 3 -30.04 -5.97 53.63
C ALA A 3 -29.81 -4.72 52.76
N ALA A 4 -28.61 -4.60 52.18
CA ALA A 4 -28.42 -3.97 50.89
C ALA A 4 -27.26 -4.72 50.23
N ASP A 5 -27.69 -5.73 49.48
CA ASP A 5 -26.98 -6.54 48.50
C ASP A 5 -25.82 -5.77 47.84
N GLY A 6 -24.60 -6.26 48.06
CA GLY A 6 -23.41 -5.79 47.37
C GLY A 6 -23.45 -6.27 45.93
N SER A 7 -24.28 -5.61 45.12
CA SER A 7 -24.42 -5.93 43.70
C SER A 7 -23.05 -5.93 43.04
N ASP A 8 -22.76 -7.06 42.41
CA ASP A 8 -21.64 -7.29 41.50
C ASP A 8 -21.57 -6.12 40.50
N ARG A 9 -20.73 -5.13 40.80
CA ARG A 9 -20.55 -3.95 39.96
C ARG A 9 -19.66 -4.35 38.81
N VAL A 10 -20.29 -4.91 37.77
CA VAL A 10 -19.67 -5.07 36.45
C VAL A 10 -19.20 -3.68 36.00
N GLN A 11 -17.90 -3.44 36.13
CA GLN A 11 -17.24 -2.23 35.68
C GLN A 11 -17.13 -2.32 34.17
N TYR A 12 -18.09 -1.73 33.46
CA TYR A 12 -17.93 -1.52 32.03
C TYR A 12 -16.89 -0.41 31.85
N ASN A 13 -15.76 -0.75 31.22
CA ASN A 13 -14.83 0.27 30.74
C ASN A 13 -15.60 1.18 29.79
N ARG A 14 -15.92 2.39 30.27
CA ARG A 14 -16.57 3.41 29.44
C ARG A 14 -15.62 3.74 28.30
N TRP A 15 -16.12 3.64 27.06
CA TRP A 15 -15.40 4.09 25.88
C TRP A 15 -14.96 5.55 26.10
N ASN A 16 -13.66 5.76 26.20
CA ASN A 16 -13.03 7.05 26.45
C ASN A 16 -12.11 7.36 25.29
N GLU A 17 -12.32 8.49 24.61
CA GLU A 17 -11.56 8.88 23.42
C GLU A 17 -10.05 8.96 23.69
N ASP A 18 -9.66 9.27 24.93
CA ASP A 18 -8.26 9.37 25.33
C ASP A 18 -7.56 8.01 25.55
N ASN A 19 -8.30 6.88 25.53
CA ASN A 19 -7.77 5.52 25.69
C ASN A 19 -7.83 4.70 24.40
N ILE A 20 -8.20 5.32 23.27
CA ILE A 20 -8.19 4.68 21.96
C ILE A 20 -6.78 4.76 21.39
N ASN A 21 -5.84 4.05 22.01
CA ASN A 21 -4.53 3.82 21.41
C ASN A 21 -4.66 2.67 20.41
N ILE A 22 -5.10 2.98 19.18
CA ILE A 22 -5.00 2.04 18.06
C ILE A 22 -3.53 2.04 17.67
N ASP A 23 -2.75 1.19 18.34
CA ASP A 23 -1.39 0.88 17.94
C ASP A 23 -1.45 0.15 16.60
N VAL A 24 -1.44 0.90 15.49
CA VAL A 24 -1.18 0.36 14.17
C VAL A 24 0.34 0.17 14.03
N ALA A 25 0.95 -0.59 14.94
CA ALA A 25 2.36 -0.97 14.81
C ALA A 25 2.61 -2.02 13.71
N ALA A 26 1.77 -2.07 12.68
CA ALA A 26 1.98 -2.91 11.50
C ALA A 26 1.78 -2.21 10.15
N SER A 27 1.35 -0.94 10.12
CA SER A 27 1.44 -0.14 8.90
C SER A 27 2.70 0.70 8.99
N GLN A 28 3.81 0.17 8.47
CA GLN A 28 5.08 0.91 8.38
C GLN A 28 4.82 2.30 7.79
N PRO A 29 4.96 3.40 8.57
CA PRO A 29 4.61 4.74 8.11
C PRO A 29 5.48 5.17 6.92
N GLY A 30 6.67 4.57 6.78
CA GLY A 30 7.54 4.74 5.62
C GLY A 30 6.98 4.14 4.33
N LEU A 31 6.37 2.94 4.36
CA LEU A 31 5.95 2.25 3.15
C LEU A 31 4.69 2.89 2.55
N MET A 32 3.70 3.22 3.39
CA MET A 32 2.46 3.86 2.92
C MET A 32 2.71 5.31 2.48
N GLY A 33 3.55 6.05 3.22
CA GLY A 33 3.98 7.40 2.83
C GLY A 33 4.81 7.40 1.54
N PHE A 34 5.67 6.41 1.36
CA PHE A 34 6.43 6.22 0.12
C PHE A 34 5.51 5.87 -1.06
N TYR A 35 4.58 4.94 -0.88
CA TYR A 35 3.61 4.57 -1.91
C TYR A 35 2.77 5.77 -2.34
N HIS A 36 2.26 6.55 -1.37
CA HIS A 36 1.48 7.74 -1.66
C HIS A 36 2.33 8.82 -2.37
N ARG A 37 3.61 8.95 -2.03
CA ARG A 37 4.49 9.93 -2.69
C ARG A 37 4.87 9.53 -4.11
N VAL A 38 5.10 8.24 -4.34
CA VAL A 38 5.55 7.70 -5.63
C VAL A 38 4.39 7.48 -6.59
N CYS A 39 3.21 7.07 -6.10
CA CYS A 39 2.06 6.74 -6.96
C CYS A 39 1.05 7.87 -7.14
N THR A 40 0.92 8.80 -6.19
CA THR A 40 -0.15 9.82 -6.23
C THR A 40 0.31 11.18 -6.80
N GLY A 41 1.62 11.36 -7.06
CA GLY A 41 2.20 12.59 -7.61
C GLY A 41 2.82 12.43 -9.01
N ASN A 42 3.57 13.45 -9.47
CA ASN A 42 4.30 13.44 -10.76
C ASN A 42 5.18 12.19 -10.96
N MET A 43 5.70 11.58 -9.89
CA MET A 43 6.46 10.33 -9.96
C MET A 43 5.65 9.17 -10.56
N GLY A 44 4.34 9.09 -10.29
CA GLY A 44 3.50 8.03 -10.83
C GLY A 44 3.37 8.12 -12.35
N LEU A 45 3.28 9.35 -12.88
CA LEU A 45 3.28 9.62 -14.31
C LEU A 45 4.63 9.28 -14.94
N VAL A 46 5.73 9.68 -14.31
CA VAL A 46 7.09 9.34 -14.77
C VAL A 46 7.30 7.82 -14.84
N VAL A 47 6.89 7.08 -13.81
CA VAL A 47 7.00 5.62 -13.78
C VAL A 47 6.16 4.97 -14.89
N LYS A 48 4.94 5.46 -15.13
CA LYS A 48 4.08 4.98 -16.22
C LYS A 48 4.73 5.20 -17.58
N VAL A 49 5.26 6.40 -17.82
CA VAL A 49 5.92 6.75 -19.09
C VAL A 49 7.19 5.93 -19.27
N ALA A 50 8.04 5.82 -18.24
CA ALA A 50 9.26 5.02 -18.28
C ALA A 50 8.96 3.55 -18.58
N GLY A 51 7.93 2.98 -17.93
CA GLY A 51 7.47 1.61 -18.21
C GLY A 51 6.98 1.43 -19.65
N GLY A 52 6.19 2.38 -20.16
CA GLY A 52 5.73 2.37 -21.56
C GLY A 52 6.88 2.43 -22.56
N VAL A 53 7.85 3.31 -22.34
CA VAL A 53 9.05 3.43 -23.19
C VAL A 53 9.86 2.14 -23.16
N ALA A 54 10.07 1.54 -21.98
CA ALA A 54 10.79 0.29 -21.84
C ALA A 54 10.10 -0.87 -22.60
N ALA A 55 8.76 -0.94 -22.55
CA ALA A 55 8.00 -1.94 -23.30
C ALA A 55 8.16 -1.76 -24.82
N LEU A 56 8.07 -0.51 -25.31
CA LEU A 56 8.24 -0.20 -26.73
C LEU A 56 9.65 -0.58 -27.23
N VAL A 57 10.69 -0.23 -26.47
CA VAL A 57 12.08 -0.60 -26.80
C VAL A 57 12.24 -2.11 -26.83
N SER A 58 11.65 -2.83 -25.87
CA SER A 58 11.71 -4.29 -25.83
C SER A 58 11.07 -4.92 -27.07
N LEU A 59 9.88 -4.45 -27.47
CA LEU A 59 9.20 -4.92 -28.68
C LEU A 59 10.01 -4.61 -29.95
N TYR A 60 10.63 -3.42 -30.02
CA TYR A 60 11.49 -3.06 -31.13
C TYR A 60 12.69 -4.01 -31.27
N ILE A 61 13.38 -4.31 -30.17
CA ILE A 61 14.52 -5.25 -30.20
C ILE A 61 14.05 -6.64 -30.61
N LEU A 62 12.95 -7.14 -30.04
CA LEU A 62 12.40 -8.45 -30.42
C LEU A 62 12.05 -8.51 -31.91
N GLY A 63 11.40 -7.48 -32.44
CA GLY A 63 11.08 -7.38 -33.86
C GLY A 63 12.33 -7.31 -34.75
N TYR A 64 13.32 -6.51 -34.37
CA TYR A 64 14.59 -6.40 -35.08
C TYR A 64 15.33 -7.74 -35.14
N VAL A 65 15.43 -8.42 -34.00
CA VAL A 65 16.09 -9.73 -33.90
C VAL A 65 15.33 -10.76 -34.72
N THR A 66 14.00 -10.82 -34.61
CA THR A 66 13.17 -11.75 -35.36
C THR A 66 13.28 -11.52 -36.86
N GLY A 67 13.15 -10.27 -37.31
CA GLY A 67 13.30 -9.90 -38.72
C GLY A 67 14.70 -10.20 -39.25
N TYR A 68 15.74 -9.95 -38.44
CA TYR A 68 17.11 -10.33 -38.78
C TYR A 68 17.23 -11.82 -39.03
N TYR A 69 16.75 -12.67 -38.11
CA TYR A 69 16.83 -14.12 -38.26
C TYR A 69 15.99 -14.66 -39.43
N VAL A 70 14.81 -14.09 -39.68
CA VAL A 70 13.95 -14.49 -40.80
C VAL A 70 14.57 -14.10 -42.15
N HIS A 71 15.14 -12.90 -42.27
CA HIS A 71 15.78 -12.44 -43.52
C HIS A 71 17.19 -13.01 -43.74
N LYS A 72 17.83 -13.55 -42.70
CA LYS A 72 19.11 -14.24 -42.85
C LYS A 72 18.98 -15.71 -43.26
N CYS A 73 17.75 -16.23 -43.33
CA CYS A 73 17.42 -17.54 -43.92
C CYS A 73 17.18 -17.42 -45.43
#